data_AF-A0A923MUP4-F1
#
_entry.id   AF-A0A923MUP4-F1
#
_cell.length_a   1.000
_cell.length_b   1.000
_cell.length_c   1.000
_cell.angle_alpha   90.00
_cell.angle_beta   90.00
_cell.angle_gamma   90.00
#
_symmetry.space_group_name_H-M   'P 1'
#
loop_
_entity.id
_entity.type
_entity.pdbx_description
1 polymer ?
#
loop_
_entity_poly.entity_id
_entity_poly.type
_entity_poly.pdbx_seq_one_letter_code
_entity_poly.pdbx_strand_id
1 'polypeptide(L)'
;MAEAIRAVSQRDPSTHERAAAKHTAGEALSSRLCRQVLGTGWERVAHPWAEGEALRTYAFQRPLVLLCSPDTVGLEFLRHGWSGAVKVTIGDDTRTIVLSEEESAGTTIVDLPAQTQDFEVTIESVPVEGRPYDRSEAWLLGLQFRNAPTPVARTSLLNERIKIVHGDWGDFLALRTDDLLPSAIAQVGSWAPDDIEIFRQHVRPGDLVLDVGANIGHHAVVFSKLAGPRGLVVAVEAQRLMCQLVQANALMNRGENIVAVHAAAGQQHGHVTMYPINYDGECSFGQLGVDTTTTFRDNPGELVEVHPLDDLVARHAGGRRVAFAKIDVQAYELFVLQGMTRILRNDRPTIFIEIAPFWMRKAGYEFTEVYDFLRGHGYALVHREHVRLGPDGIPVVAPGQDVEWDLLAVHPQRHA
;
A
#
# COMPACT_ATOMS: atom_id res chain seq x y z
N MET A 1 18.61 23.21 23.67
CA MET A 1 17.86 22.12 22.99
C MET A 1 18.65 20.81 22.83
N ALA A 2 19.95 20.76 23.16
CA ALA A 2 20.76 19.54 23.15
C ALA A 2 20.77 18.75 24.49
N GLU A 3 20.04 19.19 25.52
CA GLU A 3 19.99 18.51 26.83
C GLU A 3 18.63 17.84 27.14
N ALA A 4 17.61 17.98 26.27
CA ALA A 4 16.32 17.32 26.44
C ALA A 4 16.28 15.89 25.86
N ILE A 5 17.30 15.47 25.11
CA ILE A 5 17.36 14.18 24.41
C ILE A 5 17.90 13.04 25.31
N ARG A 6 18.49 13.34 26.48
CA ARG A 6 19.06 12.32 27.38
C ARG A 6 18.11 11.75 28.44
N ALA A 7 16.88 12.25 28.56
CA ALA A 7 15.99 11.88 29.68
C ALA A 7 14.89 10.84 29.36
N VAL A 8 14.82 10.30 28.14
CA VAL A 8 13.79 9.30 27.76
C VAL A 8 14.31 7.85 27.81
N SER A 9 15.60 7.65 28.08
CA SER A 9 16.23 6.31 28.07
C SER A 9 16.10 5.51 29.37
N GLN A 10 15.17 5.85 30.27
CA GLN A 10 14.95 5.13 31.53
C GLN A 10 13.45 5.10 31.90
N ARG A 11 12.68 4.17 31.32
CA ARG A 11 11.46 3.66 31.94
C ARG A 11 11.39 2.14 31.81
N ASP A 12 11.26 1.53 32.98
CA ASP A 12 11.17 0.11 33.29
C ASP A 12 9.91 -0.53 32.68
N PRO A 13 9.97 -1.76 32.12
CA PRO A 13 8.87 -2.41 31.43
C PRO A 13 8.10 -3.30 32.40
N SER A 14 6.99 -2.80 32.94
CA SER A 14 5.99 -3.69 33.52
C SER A 14 4.58 -3.11 33.40
N THR A 15 3.66 -3.99 33.02
CA THR A 15 2.18 -3.85 33.05
C THR A 15 1.51 -3.08 31.91
N HIS A 16 1.28 -3.77 30.78
CA HIS A 16 -0.05 -4.32 30.51
C HIS A 16 0.01 -5.28 29.32
N GLU A 17 0.16 -6.55 29.68
CA GLU A 17 -0.04 -7.69 28.81
C GLU A 17 -1.54 -8.04 28.81
N ARG A 18 -2.07 -8.36 27.62
CA ARG A 18 -3.15 -9.33 27.29
C ARG A 18 -4.42 -8.80 26.62
N ALA A 19 -4.72 -9.49 25.51
CA ALA A 19 -5.87 -9.46 24.59
C ALA A 19 -5.83 -8.30 23.57
N ALA A 20 -5.56 -8.49 22.28
CA ALA A 20 -5.73 -9.64 21.40
C ALA A 20 -4.58 -9.73 20.38
N ALA A 21 -3.63 -10.61 20.65
CA ALA A 21 -2.66 -11.10 19.68
C ALA A 21 -2.93 -12.60 19.50
N LYS A 22 -3.74 -12.96 18.51
CA LYS A 22 -3.80 -14.31 17.93
C LYS A 22 -4.28 -14.13 16.50
N HIS A 23 -3.37 -14.27 15.52
CA HIS A 23 -3.59 -15.00 14.25
C HIS A 23 -2.61 -14.69 13.08
N THR A 24 -1.69 -13.74 13.17
CA THR A 24 -1.13 -13.19 11.90
C THR A 24 0.23 -13.69 11.41
N ALA A 25 0.98 -14.50 12.17
CA ALA A 25 2.28 -15.02 11.69
C ALA A 25 2.15 -16.31 10.86
N GLY A 26 1.26 -17.23 11.25
CA GLY A 26 1.02 -18.49 10.53
C GLY A 26 0.36 -18.25 9.16
N GLU A 27 -0.54 -17.27 9.07
CA GLU A 27 -1.25 -16.92 7.83
C GLU A 27 -0.32 -16.31 6.76
N ALA A 28 0.65 -15.49 7.17
CA ALA A 28 1.62 -14.87 6.25
C ALA A 28 2.55 -15.93 5.63
N LEU A 29 2.90 -16.96 6.39
CA LEU A 29 3.73 -18.06 5.92
C LEU A 29 2.94 -19.09 5.12
N SER A 30 1.73 -19.44 5.57
CA SER A 30 0.78 -20.26 4.79
C SER A 30 0.56 -19.64 3.40
N SER A 31 0.38 -18.32 3.33
CA SER A 31 0.21 -17.60 2.06
C SER A 31 1.48 -17.54 1.19
N ARG A 32 2.69 -17.64 1.77
CA ARG A 32 3.95 -17.77 1.02
C ARG A 32 4.17 -19.19 0.51
N LEU A 33 3.93 -20.20 1.34
CA LEU A 33 3.91 -21.62 0.97
C LEU A 33 2.94 -21.88 -0.18
N CYS A 34 1.75 -21.27 -0.13
CA CYS A 34 0.72 -21.38 -1.15
C CYS A 34 1.12 -20.87 -2.54
N ARG A 35 2.08 -19.94 -2.65
CA ARG A 35 2.52 -19.41 -3.95
C ARG A 35 3.52 -20.32 -4.68
N GLN A 36 4.29 -21.14 -3.97
CA GLN A 36 5.22 -22.12 -4.58
C GLN A 36 4.52 -23.42 -5.03
N VAL A 37 3.29 -23.66 -4.58
CA VAL A 37 2.58 -24.94 -4.72
C VAL A 37 1.99 -25.20 -6.12
N LEU A 38 1.84 -24.18 -6.96
CA LEU A 38 1.12 -24.26 -8.25
C LEU A 38 1.73 -25.24 -9.30
N GLY A 39 2.78 -26.00 -8.96
CA GLY A 39 3.37 -27.06 -9.80
C GLY A 39 3.53 -28.46 -9.15
N THR A 40 3.14 -28.64 -7.88
CA THR A 40 3.42 -29.89 -7.12
C THR A 40 2.23 -30.84 -6.99
N GLY A 41 1.04 -30.46 -7.46
CA GLY A 41 -0.19 -31.27 -7.34
C GLY A 41 -0.87 -31.18 -5.96
N TRP A 42 -0.42 -30.27 -5.10
CA TRP A 42 -1.10 -29.90 -3.86
C TRP A 42 -2.14 -28.81 -4.15
N GLU A 43 -3.27 -28.84 -3.46
CA GLU A 43 -4.36 -27.86 -3.63
C GLU A 43 -4.48 -26.95 -2.41
N ARG A 44 -4.89 -25.70 -2.67
CA ARG A 44 -5.18 -24.74 -1.61
C ARG A 44 -6.65 -24.87 -1.22
N VAL A 45 -6.92 -24.96 0.08
CA VAL A 45 -8.28 -25.09 0.62
C VAL A 45 -8.50 -24.18 1.82
N ALA A 46 -9.75 -23.85 2.11
CA ALA A 46 -10.08 -23.12 3.34
C ALA A 46 -9.69 -23.95 4.57
N HIS A 47 -9.06 -23.30 5.55
CA HIS A 47 -8.70 -23.93 6.81
C HIS A 47 -9.98 -24.41 7.54
N PRO A 48 -10.06 -25.65 8.05
CA PRO A 48 -11.31 -26.22 8.54
C PRO A 48 -11.86 -25.57 9.83
N TRP A 49 -10.99 -24.93 10.60
CA TRP A 49 -11.30 -24.46 11.97
C TRP A 49 -10.94 -22.99 12.25
N ALA A 50 -10.57 -22.22 11.22
CA ALA A 50 -10.17 -20.81 11.37
C ALA A 50 -10.39 -20.03 10.05
N GLU A 51 -10.45 -18.70 10.14
CA GLU A 51 -10.35 -17.84 8.95
C GLU A 51 -8.91 -17.95 8.40
N GLY A 52 -8.76 -18.48 7.18
CA GLY A 52 -7.45 -18.69 6.55
C GLY A 52 -7.45 -19.81 5.51
N GLU A 53 -6.36 -19.95 4.76
CA GLU A 53 -6.19 -21.02 3.76
C GLU A 53 -5.04 -21.96 4.17
N ALA A 54 -5.19 -23.25 3.88
CA ALA A 54 -4.24 -24.33 4.16
C ALA A 54 -3.89 -25.10 2.88
N LEU A 55 -2.81 -25.88 2.93
CA LEU A 55 -2.44 -26.78 1.84
C LEU A 55 -3.01 -28.17 2.10
N ARG A 56 -3.95 -28.58 1.28
CA ARG A 56 -4.54 -29.92 1.30
C ARG A 56 -4.08 -30.71 0.10
N THR A 57 -4.10 -32.01 0.27
CA THR A 57 -3.86 -32.95 -0.82
C THR A 57 -4.75 -34.16 -0.72
N TYR A 58 -4.89 -34.81 -1.85
CA TYR A 58 -5.46 -36.12 -2.01
C TYR A 58 -4.46 -36.98 -2.77
N ALA A 59 -3.76 -37.88 -2.06
CA ALA A 59 -2.73 -38.78 -2.58
C ALA A 59 -1.68 -38.07 -3.48
N PHE A 60 -0.55 -37.65 -2.91
CA PHE A 60 0.43 -36.86 -3.68
C PHE A 60 0.95 -37.63 -4.90
N GLN A 61 0.75 -37.06 -6.08
CA GLN A 61 1.46 -37.51 -7.27
C GLN A 61 2.90 -36.97 -7.32
N ARG A 62 3.24 -35.93 -6.53
CA ARG A 62 4.60 -35.35 -6.41
C ARG A 62 4.89 -34.78 -5.01
N PRO A 63 6.12 -34.85 -4.50
CA PRO A 63 6.51 -34.29 -3.20
C PRO A 63 6.36 -32.76 -3.14
N LEU A 64 6.06 -32.21 -1.96
CA LEU A 64 6.23 -30.77 -1.67
C LEU A 64 7.64 -30.54 -1.15
N VAL A 65 8.32 -29.55 -1.72
CA VAL A 65 9.69 -29.20 -1.37
C VAL A 65 9.68 -27.78 -0.81
N LEU A 66 10.14 -27.62 0.42
CA LEU A 66 10.20 -26.35 1.16
C LEU A 66 11.65 -25.97 1.41
N LEU A 67 12.01 -24.72 1.17
CA LEU A 67 13.28 -24.16 1.64
C LEU A 67 13.05 -23.48 2.99
N CYS A 68 13.59 -24.05 4.06
CA CYS A 68 13.45 -23.59 5.44
C CYS A 68 14.72 -22.90 5.93
N SER A 69 14.57 -21.86 6.77
CA SER A 69 15.69 -21.22 7.46
C SER A 69 16.07 -22.00 8.72
N PRO A 70 17.30 -21.86 9.24
CA PRO A 70 17.76 -22.44 10.52
C PRO A 70 16.82 -22.26 11.72
N ASP A 71 16.03 -21.19 11.72
CA ASP A 71 15.10 -20.86 12.81
C ASP A 71 13.82 -21.69 12.77
N THR A 72 13.56 -22.41 11.67
CA THR A 72 12.39 -23.28 11.53
C THR A 72 12.58 -24.53 12.39
N VAL A 73 11.68 -24.74 13.34
CA VAL A 73 11.77 -25.84 14.32
C VAL A 73 10.70 -26.89 14.13
N GLY A 74 9.67 -26.66 13.32
CA GLY A 74 8.61 -27.65 13.16
C GLY A 74 7.68 -27.42 11.98
N LEU A 75 6.96 -28.47 11.60
CA LEU A 75 5.83 -28.45 10.66
C LEU A 75 4.53 -28.72 11.42
N GLU A 76 3.49 -27.93 11.17
CA GLU A 76 2.19 -28.11 11.80
C GLU A 76 1.19 -28.73 10.81
N PHE A 77 0.72 -29.93 11.11
CA PHE A 77 -0.27 -30.66 10.34
C PHE A 77 -1.62 -30.69 11.04
N LEU A 78 -2.70 -30.76 10.26
CA LEU A 78 -4.03 -30.97 10.78
C LEU A 78 -4.47 -32.42 10.71
N ARG A 79 -5.07 -32.90 11.80
CA ARG A 79 -5.70 -34.21 11.90
C ARG A 79 -7.13 -34.13 11.39
N HIS A 80 -7.47 -34.72 10.24
CA HIS A 80 -8.84 -34.63 9.73
C HIS A 80 -9.29 -35.87 8.95
N GLY A 81 -10.46 -36.41 9.34
CA GLY A 81 -11.44 -37.12 8.52
C GLY A 81 -11.09 -38.50 7.95
N TRP A 82 -9.87 -38.70 7.44
CA TRP A 82 -9.42 -39.95 6.83
C TRP A 82 -7.90 -40.05 7.02
N SER A 83 -7.45 -41.03 7.79
CA SER A 83 -6.05 -41.20 8.21
C SER A 83 -5.08 -41.46 7.04
N GLY A 84 -4.13 -40.56 6.85
CA GLY A 84 -2.94 -40.74 6.00
C GLY A 84 -1.65 -40.77 6.83
N ALA A 85 -0.53 -41.12 6.19
CA ALA A 85 0.79 -40.87 6.75
C ALA A 85 1.52 -39.85 5.87
N VAL A 86 2.32 -38.97 6.47
CA VAL A 86 3.25 -38.12 5.74
C VAL A 86 4.68 -38.56 6.02
N LYS A 87 5.51 -38.58 4.98
CA LYS A 87 6.94 -38.79 5.08
C LYS A 87 7.61 -37.43 4.92
N VAL A 88 8.35 -37.03 5.94
CA VAL A 88 9.13 -35.79 5.98
C VAL A 88 10.60 -36.15 5.88
N THR A 89 11.27 -35.61 4.87
CA THR A 89 12.67 -35.87 4.55
C THR A 89 13.48 -34.58 4.62
N ILE A 90 14.64 -34.63 5.26
CA ILE A 90 15.57 -33.50 5.45
C ILE A 90 16.99 -34.03 5.25
N GLY A 91 17.59 -33.73 4.10
CA GLY A 91 18.83 -34.42 3.71
C GLY A 91 18.64 -35.94 3.71
N ASP A 92 19.44 -36.66 4.52
CA ASP A 92 19.35 -38.12 4.67
C ASP A 92 18.35 -38.57 5.76
N ASP A 93 17.86 -37.65 6.60
CA ASP A 93 16.95 -37.96 7.68
C ASP A 93 15.51 -38.02 7.18
N THR A 94 14.87 -39.17 7.34
CA THR A 94 13.50 -39.42 6.90
C THR A 94 12.64 -39.89 8.06
N ARG A 95 11.45 -39.30 8.23
CA ARG A 95 10.49 -39.69 9.26
C ARG A 95 9.10 -39.85 8.67
N THR A 96 8.42 -40.95 9.00
CA THR A 96 7.02 -41.18 8.64
C THR A 96 6.13 -40.88 9.84
N ILE A 97 5.18 -39.96 9.69
CA ILE A 97 4.22 -39.54 10.71
C ILE A 97 2.83 -40.03 10.30
N VAL A 98 2.21 -40.85 11.14
CA VAL A 98 0.83 -41.31 10.95
C VAL A 98 -0.12 -40.29 11.55
N LEU A 99 -1.03 -39.75 10.74
CA LEU A 99 -2.10 -38.84 11.17
C LEU A 99 -3.35 -39.68 11.47
N SER A 100 -3.79 -39.71 12.73
CA SER A 100 -4.79 -40.67 13.22
C SER A 100 -6.25 -40.22 12.98
N GLU A 101 -7.23 -41.14 13.15
CA GLU A 101 -8.62 -41.02 12.63
C GLU A 101 -9.61 -40.12 13.38
N GLU A 102 -9.28 -39.54 14.54
CA GLU A 102 -10.29 -38.83 15.33
C GLU A 102 -10.56 -37.45 14.73
N GLU A 103 -11.78 -37.23 14.25
CA GLU A 103 -12.30 -35.97 13.67
C GLU A 103 -12.16 -34.76 14.60
N SER A 104 -11.88 -34.98 15.89
CA SER A 104 -11.92 -33.95 16.94
C SER A 104 -10.56 -33.58 17.55
N ALA A 105 -9.44 -34.07 17.04
CA ALA A 105 -8.20 -34.08 17.82
C ALA A 105 -7.02 -33.32 17.19
N GLY A 106 -7.02 -31.99 17.33
CA GLY A 106 -5.81 -31.16 17.42
C GLY A 106 -4.88 -31.09 16.20
N THR A 107 -3.82 -30.27 16.32
CA THR A 107 -2.73 -30.19 15.35
C THR A 107 -1.61 -31.14 15.75
N THR A 108 -1.00 -31.82 14.76
CA THR A 108 0.21 -32.64 14.96
C THR A 108 1.41 -31.82 14.56
N ILE A 109 2.33 -31.62 15.49
CA ILE A 109 3.56 -30.88 15.24
C ILE A 109 4.70 -31.88 15.03
N VAL A 110 5.44 -31.69 13.95
CA VAL A 110 6.62 -32.48 13.60
C VAL A 110 7.85 -31.62 13.81
N ASP A 111 8.62 -31.91 14.86
CA ASP A 111 9.87 -31.19 15.13
C ASP A 111 10.92 -31.47 14.06
N LEU A 112 11.51 -30.40 13.54
CA LEU A 112 12.63 -30.41 12.62
C LEU A 112 13.95 -30.35 13.42
N PRO A 113 14.99 -31.10 13.01
CA PRO A 113 16.30 -30.99 13.61
C PRO A 113 16.87 -29.58 13.42
N ALA A 114 17.66 -29.12 14.38
CA ALA A 114 18.33 -27.82 14.28
C ALA A 114 19.33 -27.81 13.12
N GLN A 115 19.31 -26.75 12.31
CA GLN A 115 20.20 -26.57 11.17
C GLN A 115 21.03 -25.31 11.36
N THR A 116 22.20 -25.23 10.73
CA THR A 116 23.09 -24.06 10.78
C THR A 116 23.02 -23.17 9.53
N GLN A 117 22.36 -23.67 8.48
CA GLN A 117 22.14 -23.00 7.20
C GLN A 117 20.73 -23.33 6.67
N ASP A 118 20.29 -22.61 5.64
CA ASP A 118 19.03 -22.91 4.95
C ASP A 118 19.04 -24.36 4.44
N PHE A 119 17.90 -25.02 4.55
CA PHE A 119 17.79 -26.45 4.28
C PHE A 119 16.46 -26.81 3.61
N GLU A 120 16.48 -27.88 2.83
CA GLU A 120 15.31 -28.36 2.11
C GLU A 120 14.54 -29.38 2.97
N VAL A 121 13.22 -29.25 3.00
CA VAL A 121 12.29 -30.19 3.62
C VAL A 121 11.34 -30.72 2.56
N THR A 122 11.36 -32.02 2.36
CA THR A 122 10.51 -32.71 1.39
C THR A 122 9.39 -33.46 2.10
N ILE A 123 8.15 -33.27 1.67
CA ILE A 123 6.95 -33.86 2.27
C ILE A 123 6.22 -34.71 1.23
N GLU A 124 5.98 -35.98 1.57
CA GLU A 124 5.28 -36.99 0.76
C GLU A 124 4.17 -37.64 1.59
N SER A 125 3.22 -38.32 0.95
CA SER A 125 2.06 -39.00 1.55
C SER A 125 2.30 -40.44 1.29
N VAL A 126 2.20 -41.21 2.35
CA VAL A 126 2.39 -42.63 2.30
C VAL A 126 1.03 -43.27 2.54
N PRO A 127 0.60 -44.19 1.66
CA PRO A 127 -0.57 -45.03 1.93
C PRO A 127 -0.38 -45.77 3.24
N VAL A 128 -1.45 -45.89 4.03
CA VAL A 128 -1.42 -46.68 5.27
C VAL A 128 -1.96 -48.07 4.97
N GLU A 129 -1.14 -49.10 5.22
CA GLU A 129 -1.46 -50.49 4.96
C GLU A 129 -2.72 -50.93 5.75
N GLY A 130 -3.64 -51.65 5.08
CA GLY A 130 -4.87 -52.16 5.69
C GLY A 130 -6.09 -51.21 5.66
N ARG A 131 -6.00 -50.03 5.04
CA ARG A 131 -7.14 -49.09 4.92
C ARG A 131 -7.77 -49.11 3.52
N PRO A 132 -9.11 -49.25 3.39
CA PRO A 132 -9.76 -49.44 2.10
C PRO A 132 -10.11 -48.10 1.45
N TYR A 133 -9.18 -47.34 0.88
CA TYR A 133 -9.42 -46.26 -0.10
C TYR A 133 -8.08 -45.73 -0.66
N ASP A 134 -8.04 -45.33 -1.94
CA ASP A 134 -6.85 -44.80 -2.64
C ASP A 134 -6.52 -43.33 -2.31
N ARG A 135 -7.16 -42.77 -1.28
CA ARG A 135 -7.13 -41.33 -0.95
C ARG A 135 -6.60 -41.09 0.46
N SER A 136 -5.28 -41.12 0.62
CA SER A 136 -4.67 -40.56 1.84
C SER A 136 -4.72 -39.04 1.77
N GLU A 137 -5.34 -38.40 2.76
CA GLU A 137 -5.43 -36.94 2.89
C GLU A 137 -4.45 -36.44 3.96
N ALA A 138 -3.82 -35.29 3.71
CA ALA A 138 -3.02 -34.58 4.69
C ALA A 138 -3.14 -33.07 4.47
N TRP A 139 -3.08 -32.32 5.57
CA TRP A 139 -3.26 -30.88 5.60
C TRP A 139 -2.06 -30.24 6.31
N LEU A 140 -1.27 -29.45 5.59
CA LEU A 140 -0.18 -28.65 6.16
C LEU A 140 -0.71 -27.25 6.49
N LEU A 141 -0.64 -26.87 7.76
CA LEU A 141 -1.16 -25.59 8.26
C LEU A 141 -0.11 -24.50 8.33
N GLY A 142 1.16 -24.84 8.58
CA GLY A 142 2.22 -23.86 8.70
C GLY A 142 3.56 -24.41 9.20
N LEU A 143 4.54 -23.52 9.40
CA LEU A 143 5.83 -23.82 10.02
C LEU A 143 5.90 -23.18 11.41
N GLN A 144 6.61 -23.84 12.32
CA GLN A 144 6.97 -23.30 13.62
C GLN A 144 8.40 -22.77 13.62
N PHE A 145 8.64 -21.72 14.40
CA PHE A 145 9.95 -21.08 14.52
C PHE A 145 10.41 -20.98 15.97
N ARG A 146 11.72 -21.09 16.21
CA ARG A 146 12.35 -20.92 17.53
C ARG A 146 12.14 -19.51 18.09
N ASN A 147 12.30 -18.53 17.21
CA ASN A 147 11.95 -17.13 17.42
C ASN A 147 11.00 -16.75 16.29
N ALA A 148 9.93 -16.01 16.59
CA ALA A 148 9.08 -15.47 15.52
C ALA A 148 9.99 -14.71 14.53
N PRO A 149 9.96 -15.03 13.23
CA PRO A 149 10.84 -14.38 12.27
C PRO A 149 10.56 -12.89 12.32
N THR A 150 11.58 -12.10 12.67
CA THR A 150 11.51 -10.64 12.60
C THR A 150 11.19 -10.28 11.16
N PRO A 151 10.16 -9.45 10.88
CA PRO A 151 9.89 -8.99 9.53
C PRO A 151 11.16 -8.33 9.00
N VAL A 152 11.86 -8.98 8.08
CA VAL A 152 12.96 -8.34 7.37
C VAL A 152 12.25 -7.36 6.44
N ALA A 153 12.42 -6.06 6.67
CA ALA A 153 11.96 -5.01 5.76
C ALA A 153 12.50 -5.31 4.36
N ARG A 154 11.69 -5.93 3.51
CA ARG A 154 12.04 -6.33 2.15
C ARG A 154 10.83 -6.27 1.26
N THR A 155 11.01 -5.55 0.17
CA THR A 155 10.12 -5.57 -0.97
C THR A 155 9.92 -7.02 -1.46
N SER A 156 8.68 -7.50 -1.49
CA SER A 156 8.35 -8.88 -1.88
C SER A 156 7.67 -8.89 -3.24
N LEU A 157 8.22 -9.59 -4.23
CA LEU A 157 7.57 -9.73 -5.54
C LEU A 157 6.28 -10.56 -5.42
N LEU A 158 5.18 -10.04 -5.96
CA LEU A 158 3.92 -10.77 -6.09
C LEU A 158 3.85 -11.50 -7.44
N ASN A 159 4.27 -10.81 -8.51
CA ASN A 159 4.40 -11.34 -9.85
C ASN A 159 5.45 -10.53 -10.63
N GLU A 160 5.55 -10.72 -11.94
CA GLU A 160 6.54 -10.02 -12.77
C GLU A 160 6.37 -8.49 -12.81
N ARG A 161 5.19 -7.97 -12.45
CA ARG A 161 4.83 -6.55 -12.55
C ARG A 161 4.59 -5.86 -11.23
N ILE A 162 4.30 -6.58 -10.14
CA ILE A 162 3.91 -6.01 -8.85
C ILE A 162 4.85 -6.47 -7.73
N LYS A 163 5.23 -5.52 -6.88
CA LYS A 163 5.98 -5.73 -5.64
C LYS A 163 5.18 -5.20 -4.44
N ILE A 164 5.25 -5.88 -3.30
CA ILE A 164 4.82 -5.35 -2.00
C ILE A 164 5.99 -4.59 -1.41
N VAL A 165 5.71 -3.43 -0.85
CA VAL A 165 6.65 -2.55 -0.15
C VAL A 165 6.12 -2.36 1.27
N HIS A 166 6.98 -2.55 2.27
CA HIS A 166 6.61 -2.40 3.66
C HIS A 166 7.01 -1.02 4.16
N GLY A 167 6.09 -0.30 4.80
CA GLY A 167 6.33 1.02 5.39
C GLY A 167 5.66 1.18 6.76
N ASP A 168 5.96 2.29 7.43
CA ASP A 168 5.46 2.63 8.76
C ASP A 168 3.93 2.82 8.77
N TRP A 169 3.38 3.19 7.61
CA TRP A 169 1.95 3.38 7.41
C TRP A 169 1.26 2.17 6.77
N GLY A 170 1.96 1.04 6.69
CA GLY A 170 1.43 -0.25 6.23
C GLY A 170 2.10 -0.75 4.97
N ASP A 171 1.44 -1.69 4.30
CA ASP A 171 2.00 -2.42 3.17
C ASP A 171 1.40 -1.92 1.86
N PHE A 172 2.23 -1.73 0.83
CA PHE A 172 1.83 -1.13 -0.43
C PHE A 172 2.22 -2.01 -1.61
N LEU A 173 1.25 -2.34 -2.45
CA LEU A 173 1.46 -2.81 -3.79
C LEU A 173 1.97 -1.65 -4.65
N ALA A 174 3.08 -1.87 -5.33
CA ALA A 174 3.68 -0.96 -6.29
C ALA A 174 4.10 -1.69 -7.55
N LEU A 175 4.28 -0.96 -8.65
CA LEU A 175 4.86 -1.54 -9.85
C LEU A 175 6.31 -1.91 -9.61
N ARG A 176 6.75 -3.02 -10.19
CA ARG A 176 8.13 -3.49 -10.05
C ARG A 176 9.12 -2.46 -10.58
N THR A 177 8.73 -1.81 -11.68
CA THR A 177 9.49 -0.81 -12.44
C THR A 177 9.50 0.59 -11.82
N ASP A 178 8.73 0.83 -10.76
CA ASP A 178 8.76 2.09 -10.00
C ASP A 178 9.78 1.98 -8.86
N ASP A 179 10.88 2.71 -8.95
CA ASP A 179 11.94 2.64 -7.95
C ASP A 179 12.07 3.90 -7.09
N LEU A 180 11.34 4.98 -7.35
CA LEU A 180 11.49 6.20 -6.56
C LEU A 180 10.65 6.12 -5.26
N LEU A 181 9.33 6.11 -5.41
CA LEU A 181 8.40 6.11 -4.28
C LEU A 181 8.48 4.80 -3.48
N PRO A 182 8.45 3.61 -4.12
CA PRO A 182 8.62 2.34 -3.41
C PRO A 182 9.93 2.22 -2.64
N SER A 183 11.05 2.72 -3.16
CA SER A 183 12.33 2.66 -2.45
C SER A 183 12.33 3.58 -1.23
N ALA A 184 11.74 4.77 -1.33
CA ALA A 184 11.61 5.68 -0.20
C ALA A 184 10.77 5.06 0.92
N ILE A 185 9.62 4.44 0.60
CA ILE A 185 8.80 3.73 1.59
C ILE A 185 9.62 2.60 2.24
N ALA A 186 10.33 1.79 1.45
CA ALA A 186 11.12 0.67 1.97
C ALA A 186 12.29 1.10 2.87
N GLN A 187 12.94 2.23 2.56
CA GLN A 187 14.15 2.69 3.23
C GLN A 187 13.85 3.60 4.43
N VAL A 188 12.86 4.47 4.30
CA VAL A 188 12.55 5.55 5.24
C VAL A 188 11.21 5.32 5.96
N GLY A 189 10.46 4.29 5.55
CA GLY A 189 9.17 3.93 6.12
C GLY A 189 7.98 4.66 5.47
N SER A 190 8.22 5.74 4.73
CA SER A 190 7.15 6.49 4.04
C SER A 190 7.66 7.36 2.89
N TRP A 191 6.77 7.71 1.96
CA TRP A 191 7.00 8.76 0.97
C TRP A 191 6.74 10.14 1.56
N ALA A 192 7.72 11.05 1.39
CA ALA A 192 7.70 12.43 1.86
C ALA A 192 7.27 12.58 3.34
N PRO A 193 8.07 12.09 4.30
CA PRO A 193 7.73 12.12 5.73
C PRO A 193 7.48 13.53 6.27
N ASP A 194 8.15 14.54 5.71
CA ASP A 194 7.96 15.94 6.08
C ASP A 194 6.58 16.47 5.64
N ASP A 195 5.97 15.92 4.60
CA ASP A 195 4.59 16.26 4.19
C ASP A 195 3.59 15.63 5.14
N ILE A 196 3.84 14.38 5.55
CA ILE A 196 3.01 13.66 6.50
C ILE A 196 2.92 14.41 7.84
N GLU A 197 3.99 15.08 8.26
CA GLU A 197 3.95 15.92 9.46
C GLU A 197 3.01 17.14 9.29
N ILE A 198 3.03 17.77 8.11
CA ILE A 198 2.05 18.83 7.78
C ILE A 198 0.62 18.25 7.77
N PHE A 199 0.43 17.05 7.21
CA PHE A 199 -0.87 16.39 7.17
C PHE A 199 -1.39 16.10 8.57
N ARG A 200 -0.55 15.57 9.47
CA ARG A 200 -0.87 15.35 10.90
C ARG A 200 -1.34 16.64 11.59
N GLN A 201 -0.73 17.76 11.24
CA GLN A 201 -1.08 19.05 11.82
C GLN A 201 -2.42 19.61 11.32
N HIS A 202 -2.94 19.16 10.18
CA HIS A 202 -4.12 19.77 9.55
C HIS A 202 -5.32 18.83 9.40
N VAL A 203 -5.10 17.51 9.34
CA VAL A 203 -6.15 16.50 9.26
C VAL A 203 -6.55 16.05 10.68
N ARG A 204 -7.85 15.92 10.92
CA ARG A 204 -8.45 15.53 12.20
C ARG A 204 -9.35 14.30 12.04
N PRO A 205 -9.54 13.52 13.12
CA PRO A 205 -10.49 12.41 13.09
C PRO A 205 -11.91 12.87 12.70
N GLY A 206 -12.49 12.26 11.67
CA GLY A 206 -13.80 12.61 11.11
C GLY A 206 -13.75 13.46 9.84
N ASP A 207 -12.59 13.99 9.47
CA ASP A 207 -12.44 14.87 8.30
C ASP A 207 -12.72 14.15 6.98
N LEU A 208 -13.24 14.92 6.02
CA LEU A 208 -13.18 14.58 4.60
C LEU A 208 -11.90 15.15 4.01
N VAL A 209 -11.09 14.28 3.39
CA VAL A 209 -9.83 14.61 2.75
C VAL A 209 -9.90 14.30 1.26
N LEU A 210 -9.42 15.22 0.42
CA LEU A 210 -9.18 14.95 -1.00
C LEU A 210 -7.69 14.64 -1.21
N ASP A 211 -7.40 13.54 -1.90
CA ASP A 211 -6.06 13.17 -2.37
C ASP A 211 -6.09 13.15 -3.89
N VAL A 212 -5.65 14.24 -4.53
CA VAL A 212 -5.75 14.46 -5.97
C VAL A 212 -4.37 14.22 -6.60
N GLY A 213 -4.29 13.19 -7.45
CA GLY A 213 -3.04 12.56 -7.86
C GLY A 213 -2.55 11.59 -6.79
N ALA A 214 -3.41 10.60 -6.48
CA ALA A 214 -3.16 9.67 -5.38
C ALA A 214 -2.04 8.64 -5.68
N ASN A 215 -1.63 8.48 -6.94
CA ASN A 215 -0.62 7.53 -7.40
C ASN A 215 -0.95 6.11 -6.88
N ILE A 216 -0.03 5.40 -6.22
CA ILE A 216 -0.30 4.07 -5.65
C ILE A 216 -1.19 4.12 -4.37
N GLY A 217 -1.62 5.30 -3.92
CA GLY A 217 -2.47 5.47 -2.74
C GLY A 217 -1.73 5.51 -1.41
N HIS A 218 -0.43 5.81 -1.42
CA HIS A 218 0.35 5.91 -0.17
C HIS A 218 -0.20 7.01 0.76
N HIS A 219 -0.33 8.24 0.26
CA HIS A 219 -0.89 9.34 1.06
C HIS A 219 -2.37 9.12 1.37
N ALA A 220 -3.17 8.52 0.47
CA ALA A 220 -4.54 8.12 0.77
C ALA A 220 -4.66 7.23 2.01
N VAL A 221 -3.76 6.25 2.18
CA VAL A 221 -3.70 5.39 3.38
C VAL A 221 -3.28 6.19 4.63
N VAL A 222 -2.33 7.11 4.50
CA VAL A 222 -1.95 8.03 5.59
C VAL A 222 -3.16 8.87 6.02
N PHE A 223 -3.84 9.52 5.07
CA PHE A 223 -5.03 10.33 5.33
C PHE A 223 -6.15 9.51 5.96
N SER A 224 -6.36 8.27 5.49
CA SER A 224 -7.34 7.34 6.04
C SER A 224 -7.11 7.08 7.53
N LYS A 225 -5.84 6.83 7.91
CA LYS A 225 -5.45 6.59 9.30
C LYS A 225 -5.56 7.84 10.16
N LEU A 226 -5.20 9.02 9.62
CA LEU A 226 -5.31 10.31 10.32
C LEU A 226 -6.77 10.74 10.54
N ALA A 227 -7.61 10.61 9.52
CA ALA A 227 -9.03 10.94 9.57
C ALA A 227 -9.83 9.88 10.34
N GLY A 228 -9.28 8.67 10.50
CA GLY A 228 -9.89 7.58 11.26
C GLY A 228 -11.20 7.05 10.66
N PRO A 229 -11.85 6.06 11.32
CA PRO A 229 -12.96 5.31 10.74
C PRO A 229 -14.23 6.14 10.48
N ARG A 230 -14.33 7.35 11.06
CA ARG A 230 -15.45 8.27 10.79
C ARG A 230 -15.14 9.29 9.70
N GLY A 231 -13.87 9.41 9.30
CA GLY A 231 -13.44 10.26 8.20
C GLY A 231 -13.79 9.66 6.84
N LEU A 232 -13.41 10.36 5.78
CA LEU A 232 -13.53 9.89 4.40
C LEU A 232 -12.37 10.45 3.59
N VAL A 233 -11.76 9.62 2.74
CA VAL A 233 -10.74 10.04 1.78
C VAL A 233 -11.30 9.81 0.39
N VAL A 234 -11.36 10.86 -0.43
CA VAL A 234 -11.64 10.74 -1.86
C VAL A 234 -10.31 10.86 -2.59
N ALA A 235 -9.79 9.72 -3.04
CA ALA A 235 -8.53 9.60 -3.74
C ALA A 235 -8.78 9.58 -5.24
N VAL A 236 -8.39 10.65 -5.94
CA VAL A 236 -8.59 10.83 -7.38
C VAL A 236 -7.28 10.52 -8.09
N GLU A 237 -7.31 9.56 -9.02
CA GLU A 237 -6.15 9.15 -9.79
C GLU A 237 -6.53 8.96 -11.27
N ALA A 238 -5.77 9.60 -12.15
CA ALA A 238 -6.05 9.63 -13.58
C ALA A 238 -5.56 8.37 -14.30
N GLN A 239 -4.43 7.79 -13.88
CA GLN A 239 -3.90 6.57 -14.50
C GLN A 239 -4.64 5.36 -13.96
N ARG A 240 -5.25 4.56 -14.85
CA ARG A 240 -6.10 3.42 -14.42
C ARG A 240 -5.35 2.42 -13.56
N LEU A 241 -4.10 2.09 -13.92
CA LEU A 241 -3.32 1.12 -13.15
C LEU A 241 -2.97 1.66 -11.75
N MET A 242 -2.66 2.95 -11.64
CA MET A 242 -2.41 3.59 -10.35
C MET A 242 -3.69 3.60 -9.51
N CYS A 243 -4.83 3.97 -10.09
CA CYS A 243 -6.12 3.92 -9.40
C CYS A 243 -6.48 2.50 -8.91
N GLN A 244 -6.15 1.46 -9.69
CA GLN A 244 -6.30 0.06 -9.25
C GLN A 244 -5.37 -0.26 -8.05
N LEU A 245 -4.16 0.29 -8.03
CA LEU A 245 -3.26 0.17 -6.87
C LEU A 245 -3.80 0.94 -5.66
N VAL A 246 -4.40 2.13 -5.83
CA VAL A 246 -5.09 2.82 -4.72
C VAL A 246 -6.17 1.91 -4.10
N GLN A 247 -6.99 1.27 -4.93
CA GLN A 247 -8.05 0.35 -4.45
C GLN A 247 -7.46 -0.85 -3.70
N ALA A 248 -6.44 -1.49 -4.29
CA ALA A 248 -5.81 -2.65 -3.69
C ALA A 248 -5.07 -2.30 -2.38
N ASN A 249 -4.40 -1.15 -2.33
CA ASN A 249 -3.68 -0.67 -1.16
C ASN A 249 -4.62 -0.16 -0.07
N ALA A 250 -5.76 0.43 -0.43
CA ALA A 250 -6.83 0.72 0.51
C ALA A 250 -7.31 -0.57 1.19
N LEU A 251 -7.60 -1.62 0.42
CA LEU A 251 -8.00 -2.91 0.98
C LEU A 251 -6.90 -3.54 1.86
N MET A 252 -5.66 -3.58 1.37
CA MET A 252 -4.51 -4.15 2.08
C MET A 252 -4.27 -3.47 3.43
N ASN A 253 -4.55 -2.17 3.53
CA ASN A 253 -4.34 -1.37 4.74
C ASN A 253 -5.59 -1.15 5.58
N ARG A 254 -6.70 -1.86 5.27
CA ARG A 254 -8.00 -1.68 5.96
C ARG A 254 -8.51 -0.24 5.90
N GLY A 255 -8.25 0.45 4.79
CA GLY A 255 -8.72 1.80 4.48
C GLY A 255 -10.17 1.80 3.99
N GLU A 256 -11.09 1.30 4.81
CA GLU A 256 -12.53 1.21 4.49
C GLU A 256 -13.18 2.57 4.23
N ASN A 257 -12.54 3.64 4.68
CA ASN A 257 -12.94 5.03 4.48
C ASN A 257 -12.24 5.68 3.26
N ILE A 258 -11.64 4.90 2.35
CA ILE A 258 -11.04 5.40 1.11
C ILE A 258 -11.96 5.09 -0.07
N VAL A 259 -12.29 6.12 -0.86
CA VAL A 259 -12.98 6.00 -2.14
C VAL A 259 -11.99 6.38 -3.23
N ALA A 260 -11.53 5.38 -3.98
CA ALA A 260 -10.68 5.60 -5.15
C ALA A 260 -11.54 5.92 -6.38
N VAL A 261 -11.21 7.00 -7.08
CA VAL A 261 -11.93 7.52 -8.24
C VAL A 261 -10.99 7.60 -9.43
N HIS A 262 -11.27 6.79 -10.45
CA HIS A 262 -10.56 6.85 -11.72
C HIS A 262 -11.07 8.01 -12.57
N ALA A 263 -10.40 9.16 -12.46
CA ALA A 263 -10.71 10.38 -13.19
C ALA A 263 -9.51 11.34 -13.14
N ALA A 264 -9.41 12.22 -14.12
CA ALA A 264 -8.63 13.44 -13.99
C ALA A 264 -9.49 14.52 -13.32
N ALA A 265 -8.89 15.31 -12.44
CA ALA A 265 -9.54 16.49 -11.86
C ALA A 265 -9.21 17.72 -12.71
N GLY A 266 -10.19 18.57 -13.01
CA GLY A 266 -9.97 19.75 -13.85
C GLY A 266 -11.12 20.74 -13.82
N GLN A 267 -11.01 21.82 -14.60
CA GLN A 267 -11.98 22.92 -14.54
C GLN A 267 -13.37 22.53 -15.06
N GLN A 268 -13.45 21.64 -16.05
CA GLN A 268 -14.67 21.30 -16.76
C GLN A 268 -14.71 19.82 -17.13
N HIS A 269 -15.92 19.31 -17.38
CA HIS A 269 -16.12 17.97 -17.93
C HIS A 269 -15.45 17.87 -19.30
N GLY A 270 -14.72 16.78 -19.54
CA GLY A 270 -13.98 16.60 -20.78
C GLY A 270 -13.15 15.33 -20.77
N HIS A 271 -12.11 15.31 -21.60
CA HIS A 271 -11.14 14.24 -21.62
C HIS A 271 -9.73 14.82 -21.72
N VAL A 272 -8.77 14.15 -21.09
CA VAL A 272 -7.34 14.39 -21.25
C VAL A 272 -6.65 13.08 -21.61
N THR A 273 -5.49 13.20 -22.22
CA THR A 273 -4.66 12.06 -22.56
C THR A 273 -3.43 12.07 -21.65
N MET A 274 -3.28 11.04 -20.84
CA MET A 274 -2.09 10.84 -20.01
C MET A 274 -0.91 10.41 -20.89
N TYR A 275 0.32 10.80 -20.53
CA TYR A 275 1.51 10.35 -21.26
C TYR A 275 1.56 8.82 -21.38
N PRO A 276 2.03 8.28 -22.51
CA PRO A 276 2.15 6.84 -22.70
C PRO A 276 3.06 6.22 -21.65
N ILE A 277 2.53 5.21 -20.98
CA ILE A 277 3.21 4.53 -19.88
C ILE A 277 3.87 3.26 -20.40
N ASN A 278 5.19 3.14 -20.26
CA ASN A 278 5.88 1.88 -20.46
C ASN A 278 5.99 1.15 -19.12
N TYR A 279 5.00 0.30 -18.83
CA TYR A 279 4.97 -0.49 -17.59
C TYR A 279 6.08 -1.54 -17.48
N ASP A 280 6.72 -1.89 -18.60
CA ASP A 280 7.78 -2.91 -18.67
C ASP A 280 9.20 -2.29 -18.66
N GLY A 281 9.34 -0.95 -18.57
CA GLY A 281 10.62 -0.23 -18.43
C GLY A 281 10.71 0.57 -17.12
N GLU A 282 11.92 0.90 -16.66
CA GLU A 282 12.13 1.77 -15.48
C GLU A 282 11.44 3.13 -15.70
N CYS A 283 10.53 3.50 -14.80
CA CYS A 283 9.80 4.76 -14.91
C CYS A 283 9.35 5.27 -13.52
N SER A 284 9.40 6.59 -13.31
CA SER A 284 8.80 7.24 -12.15
C SER A 284 7.36 7.62 -12.52
N PHE A 285 6.39 6.75 -12.20
CA PHE A 285 5.01 6.92 -12.65
C PHE A 285 4.30 8.11 -11.99
N GLY A 286 4.83 8.58 -10.83
CA GLY A 286 4.39 9.80 -10.16
C GLY A 286 4.83 11.10 -10.85
N GLN A 287 5.75 11.05 -11.81
CA GLN A 287 6.21 12.22 -12.59
C GLN A 287 5.54 12.32 -13.97
N LEU A 288 4.58 11.45 -14.29
CA LEU A 288 3.90 11.43 -15.57
C LEU A 288 2.67 12.35 -15.53
N GLY A 289 2.79 13.51 -16.16
CA GLY A 289 1.71 14.50 -16.28
C GLY A 289 0.72 14.24 -17.43
N VAL A 290 -0.05 15.28 -17.75
CA VAL A 290 -0.98 15.29 -18.91
C VAL A 290 -0.22 15.70 -20.18
N ASP A 291 -0.46 15.01 -21.30
CA ASP A 291 0.09 15.45 -22.58
C ASP A 291 -0.75 16.60 -23.16
N THR A 292 -0.13 17.79 -23.20
CA THR A 292 -0.73 19.00 -23.78
C THR A 292 -0.22 19.32 -25.19
N THR A 293 0.73 18.54 -25.74
CA THR A 293 1.50 18.98 -26.93
C THR A 293 1.79 17.92 -28.01
N THR A 294 1.61 16.61 -27.77
CA THR A 294 2.25 15.60 -28.63
C THR A 294 1.27 14.61 -29.30
N THR A 295 1.42 14.42 -30.61
CA THR A 295 0.82 13.32 -31.37
C THR A 295 1.76 12.12 -31.36
N PHE A 296 1.68 11.27 -30.33
CA PHE A 296 2.36 9.97 -30.35
C PHE A 296 1.64 9.06 -31.35
N ARG A 297 2.23 8.89 -32.54
CA ARG A 297 1.64 8.06 -33.62
C ARG A 297 1.51 6.58 -33.25
N ASP A 298 2.35 6.07 -32.34
CA ASP A 298 2.48 4.63 -32.06
C ASP A 298 2.03 4.21 -30.64
N ASN A 299 1.85 5.16 -29.71
CA ASN A 299 1.25 4.92 -28.39
C ASN A 299 0.56 6.21 -27.90
N PRO A 300 -0.76 6.37 -28.13
CA PRO A 300 -1.44 7.63 -27.87
C PRO A 300 -1.59 7.96 -26.38
N GLY A 301 -1.18 7.09 -25.45
CA GLY A 301 -1.43 7.30 -24.02
C GLY A 301 -2.82 6.81 -23.59
N GLU A 302 -3.17 7.05 -22.32
CA GLU A 302 -4.49 6.69 -21.77
C GLU A 302 -5.45 7.88 -21.85
N LEU A 303 -6.60 7.72 -22.51
CA LEU A 303 -7.68 8.71 -22.50
C LEU A 303 -8.49 8.59 -21.22
N VAL A 304 -8.58 9.67 -20.46
CA VAL A 304 -9.21 9.74 -19.14
C VAL A 304 -10.26 10.83 -19.11
N GLU A 305 -11.41 10.56 -18.49
CA GLU A 305 -12.42 11.59 -18.27
C GLU A 305 -11.96 12.62 -17.23
N VAL A 306 -12.14 13.90 -17.56
CA VAL A 306 -11.93 15.02 -16.63
C VAL A 306 -13.24 15.37 -15.95
N HIS A 307 -13.21 15.55 -14.64
CA HIS A 307 -14.35 15.98 -13.84
C HIS A 307 -13.94 17.14 -12.90
N PRO A 308 -14.79 18.17 -12.73
CA PRO A 308 -14.63 19.12 -11.64
C PRO A 308 -14.65 18.41 -10.28
N LEU A 309 -13.72 18.76 -9.39
CA LEU A 309 -13.69 18.22 -8.02
C LEU A 309 -14.99 18.52 -7.27
N ASP A 310 -15.60 19.68 -7.53
CA ASP A 310 -16.92 20.04 -6.99
C ASP A 310 -17.99 18.96 -7.27
N ASP A 311 -17.91 18.29 -8.43
CA ASP A 311 -18.85 17.24 -8.85
C ASP A 311 -18.42 15.85 -8.36
N LEU A 312 -17.12 15.59 -8.25
CA LEU A 312 -16.61 14.36 -7.62
C LEU A 312 -16.98 14.30 -6.14
N VAL A 313 -16.78 15.40 -5.41
CA VAL A 313 -17.18 15.51 -3.99
C VAL A 313 -18.69 15.36 -3.83
N ALA A 314 -19.49 16.02 -4.68
CA ALA A 314 -20.95 15.87 -4.61
C ALA A 314 -21.41 14.41 -4.79
N ARG A 315 -20.73 13.64 -5.65
CA ARG A 315 -21.05 12.22 -5.90
C ARG A 315 -20.56 11.28 -4.80
N HIS A 316 -19.36 11.50 -4.28
CA HIS A 316 -18.67 10.51 -3.45
C HIS A 316 -18.61 10.85 -1.96
N ALA A 317 -18.79 12.11 -1.57
CA ALA A 317 -18.57 12.56 -0.19
C ALA A 317 -19.80 12.52 0.71
N GLY A 318 -20.99 12.14 0.20
CA GLY A 318 -22.21 12.04 0.99
C GLY A 318 -22.61 13.35 1.69
N GLY A 319 -22.33 14.51 1.06
CA GLY A 319 -22.65 15.84 1.60
C GLY A 319 -21.71 16.35 2.70
N ARG A 320 -20.61 15.64 2.97
CA ARG A 320 -19.57 16.09 3.91
C ARG A 320 -18.81 17.29 3.35
N ARG A 321 -18.38 18.18 4.24
CA ARG A 321 -17.54 19.34 3.89
C ARG A 321 -16.08 18.93 3.81
N VAL A 322 -15.35 19.41 2.81
CA VAL A 322 -13.93 19.12 2.64
C VAL A 322 -13.11 19.88 3.68
N ALA A 323 -12.31 19.18 4.48
CA ALA A 323 -11.47 19.79 5.51
C ALA A 323 -10.02 19.99 5.06
N PHE A 324 -9.54 19.13 4.17
CA PHE A 324 -8.18 19.12 3.64
C PHE A 324 -8.16 18.62 2.18
N ALA A 325 -7.29 19.19 1.35
CA ALA A 325 -7.04 18.72 -0.02
C ALA A 325 -5.53 18.69 -0.31
N LYS A 326 -5.02 17.55 -0.76
CA LYS A 326 -3.70 17.43 -1.40
C LYS A 326 -3.90 17.47 -2.91
N ILE A 327 -3.14 18.30 -3.61
CA ILE A 327 -3.17 18.46 -5.08
C ILE A 327 -1.74 18.35 -5.60
N ASP A 328 -1.44 17.25 -6.27
CA ASP A 328 -0.14 17.01 -6.91
C ASP A 328 -0.44 16.09 -8.08
N VAL A 329 -0.65 16.71 -9.24
CA VAL A 329 -1.16 16.10 -10.48
C VAL A 329 -0.24 16.40 -11.67
N GLN A 330 1.00 16.81 -11.37
CA GLN A 330 2.05 17.15 -12.32
C GLN A 330 1.56 18.03 -13.46
N ALA A 331 1.49 19.34 -13.19
CA ALA A 331 1.19 20.44 -14.12
C ALA A 331 -0.28 20.79 -14.34
N TYR A 332 -1.22 20.11 -13.69
CA TYR A 332 -2.66 20.38 -13.88
C TYR A 332 -3.31 21.10 -12.69
N GLU A 333 -2.51 21.57 -11.73
CA GLU A 333 -2.96 22.05 -10.43
C GLU A 333 -3.89 23.26 -10.53
N LEU A 334 -3.58 24.24 -11.40
CA LEU A 334 -4.45 25.40 -11.59
C LEU A 334 -5.84 24.99 -12.08
N PHE A 335 -5.92 24.04 -13.00
CA PHE A 335 -7.21 23.58 -13.54
C PHE A 335 -7.99 22.77 -12.50
N VAL A 336 -7.30 21.99 -11.65
CA VAL A 336 -7.93 21.33 -10.49
C VAL A 336 -8.55 22.37 -9.56
N LEU A 337 -7.81 23.43 -9.23
CA LEU A 337 -8.28 24.52 -8.36
C LEU A 337 -9.51 25.24 -8.96
N GLN A 338 -9.49 25.49 -10.27
CA GLN A 338 -10.63 26.07 -10.99
C GLN A 338 -11.86 25.14 -11.01
N GLY A 339 -11.65 23.82 -10.88
CA GLY A 339 -12.70 22.80 -10.76
C GLY A 339 -13.28 22.61 -9.35
N MET A 340 -12.78 23.32 -8.34
CA MET A 340 -13.23 23.21 -6.94
C MET A 340 -13.70 24.54 -6.32
N THR A 341 -14.11 25.51 -7.14
CA THR A 341 -14.48 26.86 -6.65
C THR A 341 -15.61 26.86 -5.61
N ARG A 342 -16.59 25.95 -5.69
CA ARG A 342 -17.64 25.82 -4.68
C ARG A 342 -17.09 25.29 -3.37
N ILE A 343 -16.21 24.28 -3.40
CA ILE A 343 -15.48 23.80 -2.22
C ILE A 343 -14.63 24.92 -1.60
N LEU A 344 -13.86 25.67 -2.40
CA LEU A 344 -13.03 26.79 -1.90
C LEU A 344 -13.87 27.84 -1.19
N ARG A 345 -15.00 28.23 -1.77
CA ARG A 345 -15.89 29.25 -1.21
C ARG A 345 -16.62 28.77 0.04
N ASN A 346 -17.16 27.56 0.00
CA ASN A 346 -18.09 27.06 1.01
C ASN A 346 -17.36 26.37 2.16
N ASP A 347 -16.43 25.47 1.85
CA ASP A 347 -15.78 24.57 2.82
C ASP A 347 -14.44 25.11 3.30
N ARG A 348 -13.76 25.87 2.44
CA ARG A 348 -12.49 26.54 2.76
C ARG A 348 -11.45 25.55 3.32
N PRO A 349 -11.20 24.41 2.65
CA PRO A 349 -10.27 23.40 3.16
C PRO A 349 -8.87 23.98 3.27
N THR A 350 -8.03 23.41 4.13
CA THR A 350 -6.57 23.58 3.99
C THR A 350 -6.12 22.86 2.72
N ILE A 351 -5.27 23.48 1.92
CA ILE A 351 -4.82 22.90 0.65
C ILE A 351 -3.30 22.77 0.68
N PHE A 352 -2.82 21.58 0.39
CA PHE A 352 -1.42 21.30 0.14
C PHE A 352 -1.25 21.06 -1.36
N ILE A 353 -0.38 21.83 -2.01
CA ILE A 353 -0.22 21.83 -3.46
C ILE A 353 1.26 21.79 -3.84
N GLU A 354 1.63 20.87 -4.73
CA GLU A 354 2.97 20.85 -5.32
C GLU A 354 3.06 21.92 -6.41
N ILE A 355 4.13 22.71 -6.39
CA ILE A 355 4.40 23.72 -7.41
C ILE A 355 5.63 23.29 -8.20
N ALA A 356 5.43 23.01 -9.49
CA ALA A 356 6.48 22.63 -10.42
C ALA A 356 6.48 23.55 -11.66
N PRO A 357 7.16 24.72 -11.61
CA PRO A 357 7.09 25.74 -12.64
C PRO A 357 7.49 25.26 -14.04
N PHE A 358 8.45 24.35 -14.16
CA PHE A 358 8.85 23.80 -15.46
C PHE A 358 7.67 23.08 -16.14
N TRP A 359 6.98 22.23 -15.39
CA TRP A 359 5.84 21.47 -15.89
C TRP A 359 4.60 22.35 -16.11
N MET A 360 4.31 23.28 -15.20
CA MET A 360 3.21 24.24 -15.36
C MET A 360 3.34 25.07 -16.64
N ARG A 361 4.56 25.53 -16.99
CA ARG A 361 4.80 26.24 -18.27
C ARG A 361 4.53 25.37 -19.49
N LYS A 362 4.85 24.08 -19.44
CA LYS A 362 4.48 23.13 -20.50
C LYS A 362 2.96 22.95 -20.61
N ALA A 363 2.24 23.06 -19.50
CA ALA A 363 0.78 23.06 -19.47
C ALA A 363 0.16 24.41 -19.90
N GLY A 364 0.97 25.44 -20.16
CA GLY A 364 0.55 26.71 -20.75
C GLY A 364 0.19 27.81 -19.76
N TYR A 365 0.62 27.70 -18.50
CA TYR A 365 0.42 28.72 -17.47
C TYR A 365 1.66 28.89 -16.57
N GLU A 366 1.78 30.04 -15.91
CA GLU A 366 2.86 30.29 -14.95
C GLU A 366 2.41 29.91 -13.53
N PHE A 367 3.35 29.44 -12.71
CA PHE A 367 3.05 29.04 -11.33
C PHE A 367 2.45 30.18 -10.50
N THR A 368 2.73 31.45 -10.84
CA THR A 368 2.16 32.63 -10.17
C THR A 368 0.64 32.70 -10.31
N GLU A 369 0.06 32.10 -11.35
CA GLU A 369 -1.40 32.06 -11.54
C GLU A 369 -2.09 31.20 -10.47
N VAL A 370 -1.42 30.17 -9.95
CA VAL A 370 -1.90 29.41 -8.78
C VAL A 370 -1.96 30.30 -7.54
N TYR A 371 -0.94 31.15 -7.34
CA TYR A 371 -0.87 32.06 -6.20
C TYR A 371 -1.97 33.11 -6.26
N ASP A 372 -2.14 33.74 -7.43
CA ASP A 372 -3.17 34.75 -7.65
C ASP A 372 -4.56 34.16 -7.50
N PHE A 373 -4.78 32.94 -8.01
CA PHE A 373 -6.06 32.25 -7.87
C PHE A 373 -6.42 31.98 -6.40
N LEU A 374 -5.50 31.42 -5.62
CA LEU A 374 -5.74 31.12 -4.20
C LEU A 374 -5.91 32.39 -3.37
N ARG A 375 -5.08 33.42 -3.59
CA ARG A 375 -5.22 34.74 -2.95
C ARG A 375 -6.55 35.39 -3.29
N GLY A 376 -7.00 35.27 -4.54
CA GLY A 376 -8.32 35.73 -4.98
C GLY A 376 -9.50 35.05 -4.25
N HIS A 377 -9.27 33.84 -3.74
CA HIS A 377 -10.23 33.11 -2.89
C HIS A 377 -10.01 33.35 -1.38
N GLY A 378 -9.16 34.30 -0.99
CA GLY A 378 -8.94 34.70 0.40
C GLY A 378 -7.98 33.80 1.19
N TYR A 379 -7.20 32.96 0.51
CA TYR A 379 -6.23 32.07 1.16
C TYR A 379 -4.93 32.80 1.51
N ALA A 380 -4.41 32.53 2.71
CA ALA A 380 -3.03 32.82 3.08
C ALA A 380 -2.13 31.69 2.58
N LEU A 381 -0.97 32.05 2.04
CA LEU A 381 -0.01 31.13 1.43
C LEU A 381 1.20 30.98 2.33
N VAL A 382 1.54 29.73 2.68
CA VAL A 382 2.61 29.37 3.62
C VAL A 382 3.58 28.43 2.91
N HIS A 383 4.88 28.68 3.09
CA HIS A 383 5.96 27.95 2.45
C HIS A 383 6.86 27.29 3.48
N ARG A 384 7.62 26.28 3.05
CA ARG A 384 8.72 25.73 3.84
C ARG A 384 9.84 26.77 3.99
N GLU A 385 10.59 26.71 5.10
CA GLU A 385 11.62 27.72 5.44
C GLU A 385 12.71 27.89 4.37
N HIS A 386 12.99 26.84 3.58
CA HIS A 386 14.02 26.89 2.54
C HIS A 386 13.57 27.60 1.25
N VAL A 387 12.28 27.92 1.09
CA VAL A 387 11.77 28.60 -0.10
C VAL A 387 12.09 30.09 0.01
N ARG A 388 12.86 30.62 -0.97
CA ARG A 388 13.22 32.03 -0.99
C ARG A 388 12.12 32.88 -1.61
N LEU A 389 11.49 33.73 -0.80
CA LEU A 389 10.40 34.61 -1.23
C LEU A 389 10.90 35.99 -1.67
N GLY A 390 10.22 36.55 -2.67
CA GLY A 390 10.34 37.95 -3.09
C GLY A 390 9.51 38.91 -2.21
N PRO A 391 9.60 40.22 -2.45
CA PRO A 391 8.87 41.24 -1.67
C PRO A 391 7.33 41.12 -1.73
N ASP A 392 6.81 40.48 -2.77
CA ASP A 392 5.39 40.18 -3.00
C ASP A 392 4.94 38.84 -2.37
N GLY A 393 5.83 38.17 -1.64
CA GLY A 393 5.58 36.86 -1.03
C GLY A 393 5.44 35.73 -2.05
N ILE A 394 5.96 35.90 -3.27
CA ILE A 394 6.04 34.88 -4.31
C ILE A 394 7.47 34.32 -4.36
N PRO A 395 7.68 32.99 -4.51
CA PRO A 395 9.01 32.41 -4.64
C PRO A 395 9.82 32.98 -5.81
N VAL A 396 11.10 33.26 -5.55
CA VAL A 396 12.05 33.70 -6.57
C VAL A 396 12.64 32.47 -7.26
N VAL A 397 12.25 32.24 -8.51
CA VAL A 397 12.78 31.16 -9.35
C VAL A 397 13.85 31.73 -10.28
N ALA A 398 15.10 31.26 -10.18
CA ALA A 398 16.14 31.72 -11.09
C ALA A 398 15.92 31.14 -12.51
N PRO A 399 16.24 31.89 -13.58
CA PRO A 399 16.14 31.37 -14.94
C PRO A 399 16.92 30.06 -15.13
N GLY A 400 16.28 29.06 -15.69
CA GLY A 400 16.91 27.76 -16.01
C GLY A 400 17.03 26.78 -14.84
N GLN A 401 16.51 27.11 -13.65
CA GLN A 401 16.39 26.13 -12.57
C GLN A 401 15.10 25.32 -12.71
N ASP A 402 15.25 24.00 -12.61
CA ASP A 402 14.15 23.07 -12.42
C ASP A 402 14.02 22.83 -10.92
N VAL A 403 13.08 23.54 -10.30
CA VAL A 403 12.86 23.54 -8.85
C VAL A 403 11.39 23.30 -8.58
N GLU A 404 11.11 22.45 -7.62
CA GLU A 404 9.75 22.11 -7.18
C GLU A 404 9.66 22.41 -5.68
N TRP A 405 8.48 22.81 -5.21
CA TRP A 405 8.26 23.05 -3.79
C TRP A 405 6.80 22.87 -3.41
N ASP A 406 6.57 22.59 -2.14
CA ASP A 406 5.23 22.52 -1.58
C ASP A 406 4.73 23.89 -1.14
N LEU A 407 3.46 24.15 -1.42
CA LEU A 407 2.73 25.30 -0.95
C LEU A 407 1.56 24.83 -0.06
N LEU A 408 1.44 25.43 1.11
CA LEU A 408 0.29 25.24 1.99
C LEU A 408 -0.60 26.48 1.94
N ALA A 409 -1.83 26.34 1.46
CA ALA A 409 -2.82 27.40 1.47
C ALA A 409 -3.83 27.19 2.61
N VAL A 410 -3.97 28.19 3.47
CA VAL A 410 -4.88 28.17 4.62
C VAL A 410 -5.83 29.35 4.58
N HIS A 411 -7.13 29.11 4.65
CA HIS A 411 -8.12 30.18 4.71
C HIS A 411 -8.27 30.69 6.17
N PRO A 412 -8.21 32.02 6.44
CA PRO A 412 -8.28 32.56 7.80
C PRO A 412 -9.58 32.24 8.56
N GLN A 413 -10.67 32.03 7.84
CA GLN A 413 -12.00 31.69 8.39
C GLN A 413 -12.28 30.17 8.39
N ARG A 414 -11.25 29.33 8.44
CA ARG A 414 -11.42 27.87 8.54
C ARG A 414 -12.19 27.55 9.83
N HIS A 415 -13.29 26.78 9.71
CA HIS A 415 -14.20 26.41 10.80
C HIS A 415 -15.12 27.52 11.36
N ALA A 416 -15.23 28.67 10.70
CA ALA A 416 -16.19 29.73 11.05
C ALA A 416 -17.61 29.47 10.50
#